data_AF-A0A7V5F0C7-F1
#
_entry.id   AF-A0A7V5F0C7-F1
#
_cell.length_a   1.000
_cell.length_b   1.000
_cell.length_c   1.000
_cell.angle_alpha   90.00
_cell.angle_beta   90.00
_cell.angle_gamma   90.00
#
_symmetry.space_group_name_H-M   'P 1'
#
loop_
_entity.id
_entity.type
_entity.pdbx_description
1 polymer ?
#
loop_
_entity_poly.entity_id
_entity_poly.type
_entity_poly.pdbx_seq_one_letter_code
_entity_poly.pdbx_strand_id
1 'polypeptide(L)'
;MKVNPDFISPCGLYCGVCAIYIAHCDNNRKFKEGLVNVYKGNVPGKGALPNCENLSAEDIKCHGCLSDDLFIHCRQCAIRDCTKEKGYTGCHQCDEFPCRHVDDFPMTVGKKVILRAIPYWREVGTEKWIQDEEARYICPECGNKVFRGAVKCNRCKAKLDLD
;
A
#
# COMPACT_ATOMS: atom_id res chain seq x y z
N MET A 1 -20.70 -4.99 -2.68
CA MET A 1 -19.58 -5.44 -1.84
C MET A 1 -19.46 -4.46 -0.67
N LYS A 2 -19.23 -4.91 0.56
CA LYS A 2 -19.11 -4.00 1.70
C LYS A 2 -17.69 -3.42 1.75
N VAL A 3 -17.56 -2.11 1.54
CA VAL A 3 -16.28 -1.41 1.64
C VAL A 3 -15.81 -1.43 3.10
N ASN A 4 -14.54 -1.79 3.33
CA ASN A 4 -13.91 -1.65 4.65
C ASN A 4 -13.28 -0.25 4.78
N PRO A 5 -13.80 0.64 5.64
CA PRO A 5 -13.25 1.98 5.84
C PRO A 5 -11.78 1.96 6.29
N ASP A 6 -11.35 0.93 7.02
CA ASP A 6 -9.98 0.80 7.53
C ASP A 6 -8.92 0.70 6.42
N PHE A 7 -9.36 0.34 5.21
CA PHE A 7 -8.51 0.16 4.04
C PHE A 7 -8.42 1.37 3.12
N ILE A 8 -9.24 2.40 3.35
CA ILE A 8 -9.32 3.61 2.53
C ILE A 8 -8.14 4.52 2.88
N SER A 9 -6.94 4.10 2.48
CA SER A 9 -5.71 4.78 2.86
C SER A 9 -5.66 6.21 2.33
N PRO A 10 -5.35 7.23 3.15
CA PRO A 10 -5.34 8.61 2.70
C PRO A 10 -4.41 8.88 1.51
N CYS A 11 -3.29 8.16 1.41
CA CYS A 11 -2.32 8.29 0.32
C CYS A 11 -2.74 7.60 -0.99
N GLY A 12 -3.87 6.87 -1.04
CA GLY A 12 -4.30 6.11 -2.23
C GLY A 12 -3.64 4.73 -2.38
N LEU A 13 -2.84 4.29 -1.41
CA LEU A 13 -2.28 2.94 -1.34
C LEU A 13 -3.26 1.92 -0.70
N TYR A 14 -4.41 1.68 -1.36
CA TYR A 14 -5.52 0.87 -0.83
C TYR A 14 -5.04 -0.38 -0.07
N CYS A 15 -5.49 -0.56 1.18
CA CYS A 15 -4.91 -1.60 2.05
C CYS A 15 -5.39 -3.02 1.71
N GLY A 16 -6.56 -3.17 1.05
CA GLY A 16 -7.08 -4.49 0.67
C GLY A 16 -6.17 -5.26 -0.30
N VAL A 17 -5.19 -4.58 -0.90
CA VAL A 17 -4.20 -5.14 -1.84
C VAL A 17 -2.76 -4.94 -1.36
N CYS A 18 -2.59 -4.59 -0.08
CA CYS A 18 -1.31 -4.36 0.57
C CYS A 18 -0.65 -5.69 0.95
N ALA A 19 0.63 -5.84 0.61
CA ALA A 19 1.42 -7.02 0.96
C ALA A 19 1.50 -7.29 2.48
N ILE A 20 1.60 -6.26 3.32
CA ILE A 20 1.67 -6.40 4.78
C ILE A 20 0.39 -7.01 5.33
N TYR A 21 -0.76 -6.45 4.92
CA TYR A 21 -2.08 -6.93 5.35
C TYR A 21 -2.30 -8.37 4.90
N ILE A 22 -2.05 -8.67 3.63
CA ILE A 22 -2.19 -10.02 3.07
C ILE A 22 -1.28 -11.01 3.80
N ALA A 23 0.01 -10.67 4.00
CA ALA A 23 0.94 -11.54 4.73
C ALA A 23 0.51 -11.79 6.18
N HIS A 24 -0.12 -10.80 6.82
CA HIS A 24 -0.65 -10.93 8.16
C HIS A 24 -1.86 -11.87 8.21
N CYS A 25 -2.87 -11.63 7.37
CA CYS A 25 -4.08 -12.43 7.31
C CYS A 25 -3.82 -13.89 6.92
N ASP A 26 -2.89 -14.13 5.99
CA ASP A 26 -2.51 -15.47 5.57
C ASP A 26 -1.59 -16.18 6.59
N ASN A 27 -1.20 -15.50 7.68
CA ASN A 27 -0.18 -15.95 8.63
C ASN A 27 1.11 -16.45 7.92
N ASN A 28 1.51 -15.77 6.84
CA ASN A 28 2.53 -16.27 5.93
C ASN A 28 3.93 -15.78 6.33
N ARG A 29 4.61 -16.55 7.18
CA ARG A 29 5.94 -16.16 7.70
C ARG A 29 6.98 -15.90 6.61
N LYS A 30 7.09 -16.78 5.61
CA LYS A 30 8.05 -16.60 4.50
C LYS A 30 7.81 -15.30 3.76
N PHE A 31 6.55 -14.93 3.55
CA PHE A 31 6.22 -13.66 2.91
C PHE A 31 6.58 -12.46 3.79
N LYS A 32 6.30 -12.54 5.10
CA LYS A 32 6.70 -11.52 6.07
C LYS A 32 8.22 -11.30 6.08
N GLU A 33 9.02 -12.36 6.08
CA GLU A 33 10.49 -12.27 6.02
C GLU A 33 10.97 -11.60 4.72
N GLY A 34 10.33 -11.90 3.58
CA GLY A 34 10.59 -11.20 2.33
C GLY A 34 10.29 -9.70 2.40
N LEU A 35 9.18 -9.33 3.06
CA LEU A 35 8.79 -7.92 3.26
C LEU A 35 9.75 -7.19 4.19
N VAL A 36 10.25 -7.84 5.25
CA VAL A 36 11.30 -7.28 6.11
C VAL A 36 12.52 -6.88 5.28
N ASN A 37 12.99 -7.77 4.40
CA ASN A 37 14.13 -7.47 3.53
C ASN A 37 13.87 -6.28 2.61
N VAL A 38 12.66 -6.17 2.03
CA VAL A 38 12.28 -5.03 1.20
C VAL A 38 12.29 -3.73 2.02
N TYR A 39 11.62 -3.70 3.16
CA TYR A 39 11.44 -2.48 3.94
C TYR A 39 12.71 -2.02 4.66
N LYS A 40 13.68 -2.92 4.90
CA LYS A 40 15.03 -2.56 5.35
C LYS A 40 15.93 -1.99 4.24
N GLY A 41 15.48 -1.96 2.99
CA GLY A 41 16.27 -1.48 1.86
C GLY A 41 17.24 -2.52 1.28
N ASN A 42 17.12 -3.79 1.66
CA ASN A 42 17.99 -4.86 1.15
C ASN A 42 17.63 -5.32 -0.28
N VAL A 43 16.62 -4.70 -0.91
CA VAL A 43 16.20 -5.00 -2.27
C VAL A 43 16.45 -3.77 -3.16
N PRO A 44 17.41 -3.84 -4.10
CA PRO A 44 17.74 -2.72 -4.98
C PRO A 44 16.54 -2.16 -5.72
N GLY A 45 16.44 -0.83 -5.79
CA GLY A 45 15.40 -0.12 -6.54
C GLY A 45 13.98 -0.15 -5.93
N LYS A 46 13.81 -0.66 -4.69
CA LYS A 46 12.50 -0.66 -4.00
C LYS A 46 12.34 0.47 -2.98
N GLY A 47 13.44 1.11 -2.56
CA GLY A 47 13.47 2.07 -1.46
C GLY A 47 13.61 1.38 -0.10
N ALA A 48 13.61 2.17 0.97
CA ALA A 48 13.76 1.69 2.34
C ALA A 48 12.88 2.52 3.26
N LEU A 49 12.18 1.89 4.21
CA LEU A 49 11.41 2.63 5.21
C LEU A 49 12.36 3.19 6.27
N PRO A 50 12.22 4.47 6.65
CA PRO A 50 13.01 5.04 7.74
C PRO A 50 12.66 4.37 9.08
N ASN A 51 13.66 4.27 9.96
CA ASN A 51 13.54 3.73 11.32
C ASN A 51 13.03 2.27 11.35
N CYS A 52 13.45 1.44 10.38
CA CYS A 52 13.03 0.04 10.25
C CYS A 52 14.19 -0.96 10.35
N GLU A 53 15.34 -0.55 10.89
CA GLU A 53 16.56 -1.36 11.03
C GLU A 53 16.31 -2.63 11.86
N ASN A 54 15.46 -2.51 12.89
CA ASN A 54 15.07 -3.60 13.79
C ASN A 54 13.78 -4.31 13.38
N LEU A 55 13.21 -4.00 12.20
CA LEU A 55 11.97 -4.61 11.73
C LEU A 55 12.11 -6.13 11.66
N SER A 56 11.14 -6.84 12.23
CA SER A 56 11.06 -8.30 12.27
C SER A 56 9.82 -8.80 11.52
N ALA A 57 9.72 -10.12 11.30
CA ALA A 57 8.55 -10.70 10.66
C ALA A 57 7.29 -10.54 11.54
N GLU A 58 7.47 -10.48 12.86
CA GLU A 58 6.43 -10.27 13.87
C GLU A 58 5.82 -8.87 13.79
N ASP A 59 6.60 -7.89 13.30
CA ASP A 59 6.15 -6.52 13.05
C ASP A 59 5.35 -6.36 11.75
N ILE A 60 5.43 -7.34 10.83
CA ILE A 60 4.63 -7.34 9.59
C ILE A 60 3.21 -7.79 9.90
N LYS A 61 2.46 -6.87 10.51
CA LYS A 61 1.05 -7.02 10.90
C LYS A 61 0.32 -5.67 10.89
N CYS A 62 -0.93 -5.69 10.46
CA CYS A 62 -1.90 -4.61 10.61
C CYS A 62 -3.30 -5.09 10.19
N HIS A 63 -4.31 -4.29 10.51
CA HIS A 63 -5.70 -4.47 10.07
C HIS A 63 -6.18 -3.36 9.14
N GLY A 64 -5.26 -2.60 8.57
CA GLY A 64 -5.54 -1.41 7.77
C GLY A 64 -4.73 -0.22 8.24
N CYS A 65 -4.64 0.82 7.41
CA CYS A 65 -3.96 2.05 7.84
C CYS A 65 -4.92 3.03 8.51
N LEU A 66 -6.23 2.79 8.51
CA LEU A 66 -7.18 3.57 9.30
C LEU A 66 -7.77 2.77 10.48
N SER A 67 -7.37 1.51 10.67
CA SER A 67 -7.72 0.70 11.84
C SER A 67 -6.91 1.10 13.09
N ASP A 68 -7.30 0.57 14.25
CA ASP A 68 -6.55 0.71 15.51
C ASP A 68 -5.26 -0.14 15.54
N ASP A 69 -5.19 -1.25 14.79
CA ASP A 69 -3.99 -2.09 14.70
C ASP A 69 -3.16 -1.76 13.46
N LEU A 70 -2.13 -0.94 13.67
CA LEU A 70 -1.32 -0.33 12.62
C LEU A 70 0.03 -1.04 12.44
N PHE A 71 0.48 -1.10 11.19
CA PHE A 71 1.88 -1.41 10.89
C PHE A 71 2.79 -0.32 11.47
N ILE A 72 4.01 -0.69 11.92
CA ILE A 72 4.92 0.22 12.62
C ILE A 72 5.17 1.53 11.87
N HIS A 73 5.42 1.46 10.56
CA HIS A 73 5.65 2.66 9.77
C HIS A 73 4.38 3.50 9.58
N CYS A 74 3.21 2.87 9.57
CA CYS A 74 1.94 3.59 9.48
C CYS A 74 1.63 4.42 10.73
N ARG A 75 2.26 4.14 11.88
CA ARG A 75 2.11 4.94 13.12
C ARG A 75 2.81 6.30 13.08
N GLN A 76 3.77 6.48 12.17
CA GLN A 76 4.58 7.70 12.03
C GLN A 76 4.44 8.31 10.63
N CYS A 77 3.33 8.03 9.94
CA CYS A 77 3.15 8.40 8.55
C CYS A 77 2.69 9.86 8.42
N ALA A 78 3.58 10.74 7.97
CA ALA A 78 3.29 12.17 7.79
C ALA A 78 2.08 12.46 6.88
N ILE A 79 1.79 11.60 5.90
CA ILE A 79 0.59 11.76 5.05
C ILE A 79 -0.69 11.58 5.88
N ARG A 80 -0.72 10.60 6.79
CA ARG A 80 -1.88 10.36 7.65
C ARG A 80 -2.12 11.53 8.59
N ASP A 81 -1.06 11.99 9.24
CA ASP A 81 -1.11 13.13 10.17
C ASP A 81 -1.61 14.38 9.43
N CYS A 82 -1.05 14.68 8.26
CA CYS A 82 -1.48 15.79 7.40
C CYS A 82 -2.97 15.70 7.03
N THR A 83 -3.45 14.53 6.60
CA THR A 83 -4.89 14.38 6.25
C THR A 83 -5.79 14.54 7.47
N LYS A 84 -5.36 14.06 8.65
CA LYS A 84 -6.12 14.21 9.89
C LYS A 84 -6.19 15.67 10.32
N GLU A 85 -5.07 16.40 10.27
CA GLU A 85 -4.99 17.83 10.60
C GLU A 85 -5.86 18.69 9.66
N LYS A 86 -5.86 18.38 8.36
CA LYS A 86 -6.69 19.08 7.36
C LYS A 86 -8.15 18.64 7.35
N GLY A 87 -8.53 17.61 8.11
CA GLY A 87 -9.89 17.05 8.10
C GLY A 87 -10.25 16.33 6.79
N TYR A 88 -9.25 15.86 6.04
CA TYR A 88 -9.44 15.15 4.79
C TYR A 88 -9.60 13.64 5.02
N THR A 89 -10.43 13.02 4.19
CA THR A 89 -10.53 11.55 4.09
C THR A 89 -9.38 10.96 3.28
N GLY A 90 -8.75 11.75 2.41
CA GLY A 90 -7.57 11.35 1.66
C GLY A 90 -6.97 12.48 0.83
N CYS A 91 -5.77 12.26 0.28
CA CYS A 91 -5.06 13.22 -0.56
C CYS A 91 -5.82 13.58 -1.85
N HIS A 92 -6.83 12.80 -2.24
CA HIS A 92 -7.73 13.16 -3.33
C HIS A 92 -8.49 14.47 -3.05
N GLN A 93 -8.62 14.91 -1.79
CA GLN A 93 -9.24 16.19 -1.44
C GLN A 93 -8.25 17.37 -1.38
N CYS A 94 -6.95 17.14 -1.57
CA CYS A 94 -5.92 18.15 -1.35
C CYS A 94 -5.49 18.86 -2.64
N ASP A 95 -5.84 20.13 -2.83
CA ASP A 95 -5.49 20.88 -4.05
C ASP A 95 -3.98 21.03 -4.29
N GLU A 96 -3.15 20.88 -3.25
CA GLU A 96 -1.68 20.93 -3.32
C GLU A 96 -1.05 19.62 -3.84
N PHE A 97 -1.84 18.60 -4.17
CA PHE A 97 -1.30 17.31 -4.63
C PHE A 97 -0.78 17.39 -6.08
N PRO A 98 0.39 16.78 -6.40
CA PRO A 98 1.31 16.12 -5.47
C PRO A 98 2.12 17.14 -4.65
N CYS A 99 2.24 16.90 -3.34
CA CYS A 99 2.97 17.77 -2.42
C CYS A 99 4.22 17.07 -1.87
N ARG A 100 5.01 17.80 -1.07
CA ARG A 100 6.26 17.30 -0.47
C ARG A 100 6.14 15.91 0.20
N HIS A 101 5.01 15.62 0.86
CA HIS A 101 4.81 14.33 1.54
C HIS A 101 4.78 13.14 0.56
N VAL A 102 4.37 13.38 -0.68
CA VAL A 102 4.39 12.40 -1.78
C VAL A 102 5.76 12.38 -2.43
N ASP A 103 6.40 13.54 -2.58
CA ASP A 103 7.74 13.64 -3.16
C ASP A 103 8.79 12.91 -2.32
N ASP A 104 8.70 13.04 -1.01
CA ASP A 104 9.61 12.42 -0.04
C ASP A 104 9.22 10.97 0.30
N PHE A 105 8.22 10.39 -0.39
CA PHE A 105 7.74 9.07 -0.05
C PHE A 105 8.82 8.00 -0.28
N PRO A 106 9.19 7.20 0.74
CA PRO A 106 10.44 6.44 0.75
C PRO A 106 10.43 5.19 -0.15
N MET A 107 9.25 4.69 -0.54
CA MET A 107 9.12 3.46 -1.34
C MET A 107 8.82 3.80 -2.79
N THR A 108 9.70 3.38 -3.70
CA THR A 108 9.62 3.71 -5.14
C THR A 108 8.30 3.29 -5.77
N VAL A 109 7.87 2.04 -5.57
CA VAL A 109 6.59 1.53 -6.09
C VAL A 109 5.41 2.23 -5.41
N GLY A 110 5.49 2.47 -4.10
CA GLY A 110 4.45 3.18 -3.38
C GLY A 110 4.25 4.60 -3.92
N LYS A 111 5.33 5.35 -4.15
CA LYS A 111 5.28 6.68 -4.75
C LYS A 111 4.63 6.66 -6.14
N LYS A 112 5.03 5.72 -7.00
CA LYS A 112 4.41 5.52 -8.33
C LYS A 112 2.90 5.31 -8.22
N VAL A 113 2.46 4.43 -7.32
CA VAL A 113 1.04 4.14 -7.12
C VAL A 113 0.29 5.33 -6.52
N ILE A 114 0.86 6.07 -5.57
CA ILE A 114 0.23 7.29 -5.03
C ILE A 114 -0.05 8.29 -6.16
N LEU A 115 0.94 8.55 -7.02
CA LEU A 115 0.84 9.49 -8.14
C LEU A 115 -0.21 9.05 -9.18
N ARG A 116 -0.42 7.74 -9.36
CA ARG A 116 -1.49 7.20 -10.21
C ARG A 116 -2.87 7.24 -9.54
N ALA A 117 -2.93 6.78 -8.30
CA ALA A 117 -4.18 6.47 -7.62
C ALA A 117 -4.93 7.72 -7.18
N ILE A 118 -4.25 8.77 -6.73
CA ILE A 118 -4.92 9.97 -6.22
C ILE A 118 -5.67 10.76 -7.31
N PRO A 119 -5.08 11.05 -8.49
CA PRO A 119 -5.83 11.71 -9.57
C PRO A 119 -7.03 10.88 -10.02
N TYR A 120 -6.84 9.56 -10.14
CA TYR A 120 -7.93 8.66 -10.52
C TYR A 120 -9.05 8.64 -9.47
N TRP A 121 -8.70 8.59 -8.18
CA TRP A 121 -9.67 8.63 -7.08
C TRP A 121 -10.49 9.93 -7.11
N ARG A 122 -9.88 11.07 -7.46
CA ARG A 122 -10.64 12.33 -7.68
C ARG A 122 -11.68 12.22 -8.77
N GLU A 123 -11.31 11.58 -9.88
CA GLU A 123 -12.14 11.47 -11.07
C GLU A 123 -13.34 10.55 -10.84
N VAL A 124 -13.12 9.37 -10.25
CA VAL A 124 -14.14 8.31 -10.20
C VAL A 124 -14.84 8.18 -8.85
N GLY A 125 -14.34 8.87 -7.82
CA GLY A 125 -14.85 8.75 -6.45
C GLY A 125 -14.45 7.46 -5.74
N THR A 126 -14.71 7.42 -4.43
CA THR A 126 -14.16 6.39 -3.53
C THR A 126 -14.59 4.97 -3.86
N GLU A 127 -15.87 4.73 -4.13
CA GLU A 127 -16.36 3.36 -4.35
C GLU A 127 -15.76 2.74 -5.62
N LYS A 128 -15.72 3.50 -6.72
CA LYS A 128 -15.18 3.02 -7.99
C LYS A 128 -13.67 2.83 -7.91
N TRP A 129 -12.95 3.77 -7.29
CA TRP A 129 -11.52 3.65 -7.04
C TRP A 129 -11.17 2.36 -6.28
N ILE A 130 -11.93 2.01 -5.24
CA ILE A 130 -11.71 0.79 -4.47
C ILE A 130 -11.90 -0.46 -5.32
N GLN A 131 -13.01 -0.54 -6.07
CA GLN A 131 -13.29 -1.67 -6.96
C GLN A 131 -12.18 -1.89 -7.98
N ASP A 132 -11.66 -0.79 -8.54
CA ASP A 132 -10.62 -0.86 -9.56
C ASP A 132 -9.25 -1.18 -8.98
N GLU A 133 -8.92 -0.70 -7.77
CA GLU A 133 -7.72 -1.15 -7.07
C GLU A 133 -7.80 -2.65 -6.74
N GLU A 134 -8.94 -3.17 -6.31
CA GLU A 134 -9.09 -4.62 -6.07
C GLU A 134 -8.97 -5.45 -7.35
N ALA A 135 -9.57 -4.99 -8.45
CA ALA A 135 -9.51 -5.67 -9.73
C ALA A 135 -8.12 -5.62 -10.37
N ARG A 136 -7.34 -4.57 -10.11
CA ARG A 136 -5.99 -4.36 -10.67
C ARG A 136 -5.01 -5.46 -10.27
N TYR A 137 -5.06 -5.92 -9.01
CA TYR A 137 -4.09 -6.90 -8.50
C TYR A 137 -4.59 -8.34 -8.65
N ILE A 138 -5.02 -8.66 -9.87
CA ILE A 138 -5.35 -10.00 -10.35
C ILE A 138 -4.38 -10.37 -11.46
N CYS A 139 -3.78 -11.56 -11.39
CA CYS A 139 -2.92 -12.06 -12.45
C CYS A 139 -3.73 -12.31 -13.73
N PRO A 140 -3.39 -11.67 -14.88
CA PRO A 140 -4.17 -11.81 -16.11
C PRO A 140 -4.07 -13.23 -16.71
N GLU A 141 -2.98 -13.95 -16.45
CA GLU A 141 -2.73 -15.28 -17.01
C GLU A 141 -3.51 -16.40 -16.29
N CYS A 142 -3.80 -16.24 -15.00
CA CYS A 142 -4.40 -17.34 -14.21
C CYS A 142 -5.48 -16.93 -13.21
N GLY A 143 -5.87 -15.64 -13.18
CA GLY A 143 -6.89 -15.11 -12.27
C GLY A 143 -6.49 -15.10 -10.79
N ASN A 144 -5.24 -15.42 -10.46
CA ASN A 144 -4.79 -15.47 -9.07
C ASN A 144 -4.64 -14.06 -8.49
N LYS A 145 -5.18 -13.83 -7.29
CA LYS A 145 -4.96 -12.58 -6.53
C LYS A 145 -3.47 -12.40 -6.23
N VAL A 146 -2.98 -11.19 -6.48
CA VAL A 146 -1.62 -10.77 -6.13
C VAL A 146 -1.70 -9.51 -5.26
N PHE A 147 -0.56 -8.86 -5.01
CA PHE A 147 -0.46 -7.68 -4.17
C PHE A 147 0.25 -6.56 -4.91
N ARG A 148 0.07 -5.32 -4.42
CA ARG A 148 0.78 -4.15 -4.93
C ARG A 148 2.30 -4.31 -4.89
N GLY A 149 2.97 -4.11 -6.02
CA GLY A 149 4.41 -4.32 -6.17
C GLY A 149 4.83 -5.73 -6.59
N ALA A 150 3.89 -6.65 -6.84
CA ALA A 150 4.19 -7.98 -7.33
C ALA A 150 4.73 -7.94 -8.77
N VAL A 151 5.99 -8.35 -8.95
CA VAL A 151 6.64 -8.45 -10.28
C VAL A 151 6.48 -9.83 -10.94
N LYS A 152 5.95 -10.80 -10.20
CA LYS A 152 5.76 -12.18 -10.65
C LYS A 152 4.59 -12.81 -9.90
N CYS A 153 3.73 -13.54 -10.62
CA CYS A 153 2.64 -14.29 -10.01
C CYS A 153 3.21 -15.44 -9.13
N ASN A 154 2.76 -15.54 -7.89
CA ASN A 154 3.17 -16.63 -6.99
C ASN A 154 2.60 -18.00 -7.39
N ARG A 155 1.53 -18.04 -8.20
CA ARG A 155 0.91 -19.26 -8.74
C ARG A 155 1.51 -19.68 -10.08
N CYS A 156 1.18 -18.99 -11.17
CA CYS A 156 1.57 -19.39 -12.53
C CYS A 156 2.96 -18.90 -12.97
N LYS A 157 3.65 -18.11 -12.13
CA LYS A 157 5.00 -17.59 -12.39
C LYS A 157 5.11 -16.59 -13.55
N ALA A 158 4.00 -16.13 -14.13
CA ALA A 158 3.98 -15.04 -15.10
C ALA A 158 4.64 -13.78 -14.55
N LYS A 159 5.36 -13.04 -15.41
CA LYS A 159 5.89 -11.71 -15.09
C LYS A 159 4.72 -10.72 -15.04
N LEU A 160 4.72 -9.84 -14.04
CA LEU A 160 3.66 -8.87 -13.80
C LEU A 160 4.24 -7.45 -13.75
N ASP A 161 3.47 -6.50 -14.28
CA ASP A 161 3.68 -5.06 -14.13
C ASP A 161 2.29 -4.41 -14.02
N LEU A 162 1.80 -4.28 -12.78
CA LEU A 162 0.43 -3.84 -12.48
C LEU A 162 0.38 -2.43 -11.88
N ASP A 163 1.54 -1.85 -11.57
CA ASP A 163 1.74 -0.57 -10.88
C ASP A 163 2.17 0.55 -11.81
#